data_AF-A0A7X8CMR4-F1
#
_entry.id   AF-A0A7X8CMR4-F1
#
_cell.length_a   1.000
_cell.length_b   1.000
_cell.length_c   1.000
_cell.angle_alpha   90.00
_cell.angle_beta   90.00
_cell.angle_gamma   90.00
#
_symmetry.space_group_name_H-M   'P 1'
#
loop_
_entity.id
_entity.type
_entity.pdbx_description
1 polymer ?
#
loop_
_entity_poly.entity_id
_entity_poly.type
_entity_poly.pdbx_seq_one_letter_code
_entity_poly.pdbx_strand_id
1 'polypeptide(L)'
;MVKDLSQTKWHGIPRQEVPWYPIVNTDACIGCELCYVTCGREVYEIVLVDERYRKSHVERPYNCMVGCSTCATVCPTEAISFPSRDIIWKLEREHKIFKIIHTEAEEKREKAEAMTARQKAEEQISNTSTRVKVRIAGVFGEKQFLVHLQNLMKDRPFDIVNLHLHVPTVKGLLENTPAYMDFEVTSTTQEDVSSFINELRTFVTKNNLVWVEQG
;
A
#
# COMPACT_ATOMS: atom_id res chain seq x y z
N MET A 1 14.17 9.77 12.34
CA MET A 1 14.98 9.22 13.45
C MET A 1 14.67 7.74 13.54
N VAL A 2 15.70 6.90 13.65
CA VAL A 2 15.54 5.45 13.81
C VAL A 2 14.78 5.17 15.11
N LYS A 3 13.77 4.29 15.06
CA LYS A 3 12.97 3.92 16.22
C LYS A 3 13.75 2.93 17.10
N ASP A 4 13.93 3.25 18.37
CA ASP A 4 14.46 2.30 19.35
C ASP A 4 13.37 1.30 19.77
N LEU A 5 13.64 0.00 19.57
CA LEU A 5 12.74 -1.09 19.93
C LEU A 5 13.18 -1.83 21.21
N SER A 6 14.24 -1.38 21.88
CA SER A 6 14.77 -2.02 23.10
C SER A 6 13.72 -2.10 24.22
N GLN A 7 12.85 -1.10 24.33
CA GLN A 7 11.80 -1.02 25.35
C GLN A 7 10.48 -1.72 24.95
N THR A 8 10.45 -2.40 23.80
CA THR A 8 9.25 -3.11 23.33
C THR A 8 9.13 -4.49 23.98
N LYS A 9 8.00 -5.16 23.75
CA LYS A 9 7.79 -6.55 24.16
C LYS A 9 7.73 -7.47 22.95
N TRP A 10 8.29 -8.67 23.09
CA TRP A 10 8.07 -9.80 22.20
C TRP A 10 7.08 -10.75 22.87
N HIS A 11 5.81 -10.68 22.44
CA HIS A 11 4.70 -11.51 22.94
C HIS A 11 4.64 -11.58 24.47
N GLY A 12 4.67 -10.41 25.11
CA GLY A 12 4.62 -10.26 26.56
C GLY A 12 5.98 -10.23 27.28
N ILE A 13 7.06 -10.70 26.64
CA ILE A 13 8.41 -10.69 27.22
C ILE A 13 9.13 -9.37 26.87
N PRO A 14 9.76 -8.67 27.81
CA PRO A 14 10.61 -7.51 27.49
C PRO A 14 11.67 -7.86 26.46
N ARG A 15 11.84 -7.02 25.43
CA ARG A 15 12.74 -7.31 24.30
C ARG A 15 14.19 -7.55 24.73
N GLN A 16 14.65 -6.87 25.78
CA GLN A 16 15.98 -7.01 26.36
C GLN A 16 16.24 -8.38 27.01
N GLU A 17 15.19 -9.11 27.40
CA GLU A 17 15.29 -10.46 27.98
C GLU A 17 15.42 -11.56 26.91
N VAL A 18 15.27 -11.21 25.63
CA VAL A 18 15.36 -12.17 24.51
C VAL A 18 16.71 -12.01 23.82
N PRO A 19 17.69 -12.90 24.06
CA PRO A 19 19.04 -12.75 23.52
C PRO A 19 19.13 -13.24 22.07
N TRP A 20 18.30 -12.67 21.19
CA TRP A 20 18.32 -12.89 19.74
C TRP A 20 18.76 -11.62 19.02
N TYR A 21 19.97 -11.62 18.49
CA TYR A 21 20.54 -10.53 17.68
C TYR A 21 21.75 -11.06 16.89
N PRO A 22 22.13 -10.41 15.78
CA PRO A 22 23.26 -10.85 14.97
C PRO A 22 24.60 -10.56 15.67
N ILE A 23 25.61 -11.36 15.35
CA ILE A 23 27.02 -11.11 15.64
C ILE A 23 27.77 -11.06 14.31
N VAL A 24 28.60 -10.02 14.10
CA VAL A 24 29.40 -9.85 12.89
C VAL A 24 30.85 -10.25 13.18
N ASN A 25 31.38 -11.19 12.41
CA ASN A 25 32.80 -11.48 12.33
C ASN A 25 33.47 -10.41 11.45
N THR A 26 34.22 -9.49 12.06
CA THR A 26 34.88 -8.38 11.38
C THR A 26 35.96 -8.82 10.40
N ASP A 27 36.59 -9.96 10.63
CA ASP A 27 37.66 -10.48 9.77
C ASP A 27 37.08 -11.03 8.46
N ALA A 28 35.96 -11.76 8.56
CA ALA A 28 35.23 -12.29 7.41
C ALA A 28 34.37 -11.25 6.68
N CYS A 29 34.00 -10.16 7.36
CA CYS A 29 33.18 -9.10 6.76
C CYS A 29 33.96 -8.33 5.70
N ILE A 30 33.51 -8.36 4.45
CA ILE A 30 34.15 -7.62 3.34
C ILE A 30 33.60 -6.21 3.12
N GLY A 31 32.71 -5.73 4.00
CA GLY A 31 32.15 -4.38 3.86
C GLY A 31 31.21 -4.18 2.68
N CYS A 32 30.53 -5.23 2.22
CA CYS A 32 29.61 -5.15 1.07
C CYS A 32 28.29 -4.39 1.35
N GLU A 33 28.05 -4.02 2.61
CA GLU A 33 26.88 -3.22 3.05
C GLU A 33 25.49 -3.87 2.80
N LEU A 34 25.44 -5.11 2.30
CA LEU A 34 24.18 -5.77 1.98
C LEU A 34 23.28 -5.95 3.21
N CYS A 35 23.86 -6.27 4.37
CA CYS A 35 23.13 -6.37 5.63
C CYS A 35 22.60 -5.02 6.12
N TYR A 36 23.30 -3.92 5.82
CA TYR A 36 22.92 -2.57 6.18
C TYR A 36 21.69 -2.12 5.37
N VAL A 37 21.71 -2.31 4.04
CA VAL A 37 20.58 -1.92 3.17
C VAL A 37 19.38 -2.85 3.32
N THR A 38 19.60 -4.15 3.48
CA THR A 38 18.50 -5.14 3.53
C THR A 38 17.75 -5.13 4.87
N CYS A 39 18.39 -4.69 5.94
CA CYS A 39 17.77 -4.69 7.26
C CYS A 39 16.77 -3.52 7.42
N GLY A 40 15.50 -3.75 7.13
CA GLY A 40 14.42 -2.76 7.35
C GLY A 40 14.16 -2.36 8.81
N ARG A 41 14.96 -2.89 9.76
CA ARG A 41 14.94 -2.51 11.18
C ARG A 41 16.18 -1.76 11.62
N GLU A 42 17.04 -1.41 10.67
CA GLU A 42 18.20 -0.54 10.88
C GLU A 42 19.11 -1.07 12.00
N VAL A 43 19.36 -2.39 12.04
CA VAL A 43 20.17 -3.01 13.11
C VAL A 43 21.66 -2.65 13.00
N TYR A 44 22.13 -2.39 11.78
CA TYR A 44 23.54 -2.20 11.46
C TYR A 44 23.89 -0.73 11.24
N GLU A 45 25.16 -0.42 11.49
CA GLU A 45 25.85 0.77 10.99
C GLU A 45 27.12 0.33 10.23
N ILE A 46 27.67 1.23 9.42
CA ILE A 46 28.94 0.99 8.71
C ILE A 46 30.05 1.80 9.38
N VAL A 47 31.08 1.09 9.86
CA VAL A 47 32.26 1.70 10.48
C VAL A 47 33.45 1.60 9.53
N LEU A 48 34.33 2.60 9.57
CA LEU A 48 35.61 2.58 8.87
C LEU A 48 36.70 2.04 9.78
N VAL A 49 37.41 1.02 9.30
CA VAL A 49 38.60 0.45 9.94
C VAL A 49 39.82 0.88 9.14
N ASP A 50 40.85 1.37 9.84
CA ASP A 50 42.09 1.89 9.26
C ASP A 50 41.87 2.94 8.16
N GLU A 51 40.82 3.76 8.31
CA GLU A 51 40.39 4.81 7.37
C GLU A 51 40.10 4.35 5.93
N ARG A 52 40.07 3.03 5.68
CA ARG A 52 39.99 2.47 4.32
C ARG A 52 38.93 1.39 4.17
N TYR A 53 38.76 0.54 5.18
CA TYR A 53 37.93 -0.65 5.07
C TYR A 53 36.60 -0.44 5.77
N ARG A 54 35.50 -0.57 5.03
CA ARG A 54 34.15 -0.55 5.61
C ARG A 54 33.85 -1.90 6.26
N LYS A 55 33.31 -1.88 7.47
CA LYS A 55 32.86 -3.07 8.18
C LYS A 55 31.48 -2.81 8.77
N SER A 56 30.65 -3.85 8.80
CA SER A 56 29.34 -3.76 9.43
C SER A 56 29.46 -3.89 10.95
N HIS A 57 28.83 -2.98 11.67
CA HIS A 57 28.74 -2.95 13.12
C HIS A 57 27.28 -3.12 13.56
N VAL A 58 27.03 -3.90 14.62
CA VAL A 58 25.68 -4.08 15.16
C VAL A 58 25.42 -2.97 16.18
N GLU A 59 24.84 -1.87 15.72
CA GLU A 59 24.55 -0.71 16.56
C GLU A 59 23.31 -0.91 17.42
N ARG A 60 22.27 -1.54 16.86
CA ARG A 60 20.95 -1.66 17.49
C ARG A 60 20.52 -3.12 17.58
N PRO A 61 21.17 -3.92 18.45
CA PRO A 61 20.92 -5.36 18.53
C PRO A 61 19.45 -5.68 18.83
N TYR A 62 18.83 -4.94 19.75
CA TYR A 62 17.44 -5.16 20.16
C TYR A 62 16.40 -4.74 19.12
N ASN A 63 16.79 -4.01 18.07
CA ASN A 63 15.90 -3.79 16.93
C ASN A 63 15.70 -5.06 16.10
N CYS A 64 16.63 -6.02 16.15
CA CYS A 64 16.52 -7.27 15.41
C CYS A 64 15.23 -8.01 15.79
N MET A 65 14.45 -8.44 14.79
CA MET A 65 13.25 -9.23 15.01
C MET A 65 13.63 -10.62 15.53
N VAL A 66 13.04 -11.04 16.65
CA VAL A 66 13.28 -12.38 17.22
C VAL A 66 12.93 -13.45 16.18
N GLY A 67 13.87 -14.35 15.89
CA GLY A 67 13.75 -15.41 14.89
C GLY A 67 14.10 -15.03 13.45
N CYS A 68 14.32 -13.74 13.15
CA CYS A 68 14.81 -13.32 11.84
C CYS A 68 16.32 -13.58 11.71
N SER A 69 16.74 -14.18 10.59
CA SER A 69 18.15 -14.46 10.27
C SER A 69 18.54 -14.10 8.83
N THR A 70 17.72 -13.32 8.12
CA THR A 70 17.89 -13.03 6.68
C THR A 70 19.26 -12.44 6.36
N CYS A 71 19.78 -11.56 7.21
CA CYS A 71 21.09 -10.94 6.99
C CYS A 71 22.25 -11.95 7.01
N ALA A 72 22.15 -13.04 7.78
CA ALA A 72 23.12 -14.14 7.72
C ALA A 72 23.01 -14.89 6.38
N THR A 73 21.80 -15.17 5.92
CA THR A 73 21.56 -15.86 4.65
C THR A 73 22.06 -15.07 3.44
N VAL A 74 21.93 -13.75 3.42
CA VAL A 74 22.37 -12.92 2.29
C VAL A 74 23.85 -12.54 2.37
N CYS A 75 24.53 -12.78 3.50
CA CYS A 75 25.94 -12.41 3.65
C CYS A 75 26.81 -13.31 2.74
N PRO A 76 27.49 -12.75 1.73
CA PRO A 76 28.24 -13.56 0.76
C PRO A 76 29.46 -14.26 1.35
N THR A 77 29.91 -13.83 2.53
CA THR A 77 31.07 -14.40 3.24
C THR A 77 30.69 -15.06 4.55
N GLU A 78 29.39 -15.26 4.81
CA GLU A 78 28.88 -15.88 6.04
C GLU A 78 29.41 -15.23 7.33
N ALA A 79 29.74 -13.93 7.26
CA ALA A 79 30.33 -13.18 8.36
C ALA A 79 29.33 -12.87 9.49
N ILE A 80 28.04 -13.18 9.31
CA ILE A 80 26.97 -12.86 10.26
C ILE A 80 26.42 -14.15 10.84
N SER A 81 26.41 -14.26 12.16
CA SER A 81 25.88 -15.40 12.89
C SER A 81 24.78 -15.00 13.85
N PHE A 82 23.95 -15.98 14.23
CA PHE A 82 22.87 -15.83 15.21
C PHE A 82 22.98 -16.92 16.27
N PRO A 83 22.37 -16.71 17.46
CA PRO A 83 22.20 -17.75 18.46
C PRO A 83 21.43 -18.96 17.92
N SER A 84 21.58 -20.12 18.57
CA SER A 84 20.77 -21.30 18.24
C SER A 84 19.28 -21.00 18.43
N ARG A 85 18.44 -21.54 17.54
CA ARG A 85 16.98 -21.46 17.64
C ARG A 85 16.43 -22.08 18.93
N ASP A 86 17.21 -22.96 19.58
CA ASP A 86 16.83 -23.60 20.84
C ASP A 86 16.50 -22.59 21.95
N ILE A 87 17.13 -21.40 21.94
CA ILE A 87 16.84 -20.36 22.93
C ILE A 87 15.40 -19.83 22.78
N ILE A 88 14.91 -19.73 21.53
CA ILE A 88 13.55 -19.26 21.25
C ILE A 88 12.56 -20.32 21.73
N TRP A 89 12.78 -21.59 21.41
CA TRP A 89 11.93 -22.69 21.87
C TRP A 89 11.89 -22.85 23.39
N LYS A 90 13.00 -22.55 24.06
CA LYS A 90 13.04 -22.50 25.53
C LYS A 90 12.14 -21.38 26.06
N LEU A 91 12.31 -20.16 25.55
CA LEU A 91 11.49 -19.00 25.95
C LEU A 91 10.01 -19.19 25.63
N GLU A 92 9.69 -19.76 24.48
CA GLU A 92 8.30 -20.07 24.07
C GLU A 92 7.60 -20.98 25.08
N ARG A 93 8.31 -22.00 25.59
CA ARG A 93 7.81 -22.93 26.60
C ARG A 93 7.70 -22.27 27.98
N GLU A 94 8.75 -21.59 28.42
CA GLU A 94 8.82 -20.96 29.76
C GLU A 94 7.74 -19.89 29.95
N HIS A 95 7.52 -19.06 28.93
CA HIS A 95 6.55 -17.96 28.99
C HIS A 95 5.18 -18.32 28.44
N LYS A 96 4.96 -19.59 28.03
CA LYS A 96 3.70 -20.07 27.46
C LYS A 96 3.20 -19.18 26.31
N ILE A 97 4.12 -18.84 25.40
CA ILE A 97 3.90 -17.83 24.35
C ILE A 97 2.68 -18.13 23.50
N PHE A 98 2.38 -19.41 23.21
CA PHE A 98 1.20 -19.76 22.44
C PHE A 98 -0.09 -19.20 23.01
N LYS A 99 -0.29 -19.16 24.34
CA LYS A 99 -1.51 -18.58 24.92
C LYS A 99 -1.64 -17.09 24.55
N ILE A 100 -0.55 -16.35 24.63
CA ILE A 100 -0.50 -14.91 24.30
C ILE A 100 -0.75 -14.69 22.81
N ILE A 101 -0.11 -15.50 21.95
CA ILE A 101 -0.27 -15.43 20.49
C ILE A 101 -1.72 -15.68 20.06
N HIS A 102 -2.42 -16.64 20.68
CA HIS A 102 -3.82 -16.91 20.30
C HIS A 102 -4.70 -15.70 20.60
N THR A 103 -4.51 -15.04 21.74
CA THR A 103 -5.20 -13.79 22.09
C THR A 103 -4.81 -12.65 21.14
N GLU A 104 -3.52 -12.42 20.89
CA GLU A 104 -3.07 -11.38 19.93
C GLU A 104 -3.63 -11.62 18.51
N ALA A 105 -3.74 -12.88 18.09
CA ALA A 105 -4.28 -13.25 16.80
C ALA A 105 -5.80 -13.05 16.71
N GLU A 106 -6.54 -13.30 17.78
CA GLU A 106 -7.98 -13.03 17.89
C GLU A 106 -8.26 -11.53 17.75
N GLU A 107 -7.59 -10.70 18.55
CA GLU A 107 -7.73 -9.23 18.47
C GLU A 107 -7.40 -8.69 17.08
N LYS A 108 -6.39 -9.26 16.40
CA LYS A 108 -6.00 -8.85 15.05
C LYS A 108 -7.06 -9.21 14.01
N ARG A 109 -7.70 -10.39 14.14
CA ARG A 109 -8.81 -10.80 13.25
C ARG A 109 -10.03 -9.90 13.46
N GLU A 110 -10.42 -9.65 14.70
CA GLU A 110 -11.55 -8.75 15.01
C GLU A 110 -11.33 -7.35 14.43
N LYS A 111 -10.12 -6.78 14.58
CA LYS A 111 -9.77 -5.48 13.99
C LYS A 111 -9.84 -5.50 12.46
N ALA A 112 -9.40 -6.59 11.83
CA ALA A 112 -9.46 -6.75 10.38
C ALA A 112 -10.92 -6.86 9.90
N GLU A 113 -11.73 -7.66 10.58
CA GLU A 113 -13.17 -7.82 10.28
C GLU A 113 -13.93 -6.50 10.45
N ALA A 114 -13.66 -5.75 11.52
CA ALA A 114 -14.24 -4.42 11.73
C ALA A 114 -13.83 -3.42 10.64
N MET A 115 -12.56 -3.44 10.20
CA MET A 115 -12.07 -2.60 9.11
C MET A 115 -12.74 -2.96 7.78
N THR A 116 -12.87 -4.25 7.46
CA THR A 116 -13.56 -4.72 6.26
C THR A 116 -15.05 -4.40 6.31
N ALA A 117 -15.71 -4.55 7.46
CA ALA A 117 -17.12 -4.18 7.62
C ALA A 117 -17.32 -2.67 7.40
N ARG A 118 -16.41 -1.84 7.93
CA ARG A 118 -16.41 -0.40 7.69
C ARG A 118 -16.20 -0.06 6.21
N GLN A 119 -15.23 -0.68 5.54
CA GLN A 119 -15.00 -0.48 4.10
C GLN A 119 -16.23 -0.87 3.28
N LYS A 120 -16.85 -2.02 3.57
CA LYS A 120 -18.09 -2.44 2.91
C LYS A 120 -19.24 -1.47 3.14
N ALA A 121 -19.38 -0.93 4.36
CA ALA A 121 -20.39 0.08 4.64
C ALA A 121 -20.12 1.39 3.90
N GLU A 122 -18.86 1.85 3.87
CA GLU A 122 -18.44 3.03 3.10
C GLU A 122 -18.66 2.84 1.59
N GLU A 123 -18.36 1.66 1.03
CA GLU A 123 -18.64 1.28 -0.36
C GLU A 123 -20.14 1.22 -0.65
N GLN A 124 -20.95 0.66 0.25
CA GLN A 124 -22.41 0.61 0.11
C GLN A 124 -23.04 2.01 0.14
N ILE A 125 -22.52 2.91 0.99
CA ILE A 125 -22.95 4.31 1.00
C ILE A 125 -22.49 5.02 -0.28
N SER A 126 -21.26 4.79 -0.74
CA SER A 126 -20.75 5.32 -2.01
C SER A 126 -21.52 4.79 -3.24
N ASN A 127 -22.02 3.55 -3.18
CA ASN A 127 -22.79 2.90 -4.23
C ASN A 127 -24.31 3.09 -4.06
N THR A 128 -24.75 3.80 -3.01
CA THR A 128 -26.13 4.29 -2.95
C THR A 128 -26.28 5.23 -4.14
N SER A 129 -27.07 4.77 -5.08
CA SER A 129 -26.95 5.06 -6.50
C SER A 129 -27.42 6.45 -6.92
N THR A 130 -27.44 7.41 -6.00
CA THR A 130 -27.75 8.80 -6.31
C THR A 130 -26.57 9.51 -6.96
N ARG A 131 -25.34 8.95 -6.89
CA ARG A 131 -24.13 9.53 -7.48
C ARG A 131 -23.13 8.47 -7.95
N VAL A 132 -22.67 8.55 -9.20
CA VAL A 132 -21.72 7.60 -9.81
C VAL A 132 -20.59 8.33 -10.50
N LYS A 133 -19.35 7.96 -10.20
CA LYS A 133 -18.17 8.48 -10.92
C LYS A 133 -17.99 7.78 -12.26
N VAL A 134 -17.74 8.57 -13.30
CA VAL A 134 -17.57 8.11 -14.67
C VAL A 134 -16.24 8.63 -15.21
N ARG A 135 -15.52 7.77 -15.94
CA ARG A 135 -14.33 8.16 -16.69
C ARG A 135 -14.40 7.59 -18.10
N ILE A 136 -14.09 8.44 -19.07
CA ILE A 136 -14.09 8.12 -20.49
C ILE A 136 -12.80 8.60 -21.15
N ALA A 137 -12.35 7.88 -22.17
CA ALA A 137 -11.15 8.19 -22.94
C ALA A 137 -11.45 8.25 -24.43
N GLY A 138 -10.73 9.10 -25.15
CA GLY A 138 -10.82 9.18 -26.61
C GLY A 138 -10.46 10.55 -27.16
N VAL A 139 -10.97 10.84 -28.35
CA VAL A 139 -10.73 12.09 -29.05
C VAL A 139 -11.91 13.05 -28.81
N PHE A 140 -11.63 14.21 -28.20
CA PHE A 140 -12.67 15.19 -27.81
C PHE A 140 -12.66 16.48 -28.67
N GLY A 141 -11.81 16.54 -29.71
CA GLY A 141 -11.49 17.75 -30.46
C GLY A 141 -12.68 18.43 -31.16
N GLU A 142 -13.72 17.68 -31.51
CA GLU A 142 -14.85 18.20 -32.29
C GLU A 142 -15.92 18.94 -31.45
N LYS A 143 -15.76 19.06 -30.11
CA LYS A 143 -16.71 19.73 -29.18
C LYS A 143 -18.17 19.23 -29.22
N GLN A 144 -18.51 18.21 -29.99
CA GLN A 144 -19.89 17.71 -30.11
C GLN A 144 -20.31 16.88 -28.90
N PHE A 145 -19.37 16.21 -28.22
CA PHE A 145 -19.69 15.32 -27.11
C PHE A 145 -20.42 16.03 -25.96
N LEU A 146 -19.95 17.21 -25.52
CA LEU A 146 -20.59 17.95 -24.43
C LEU A 146 -22.00 18.44 -24.81
N VAL A 147 -22.21 18.81 -26.07
CA VAL A 147 -23.53 19.21 -26.58
C VAL A 147 -24.48 18.01 -26.62
N HIS A 148 -24.00 16.86 -27.10
CA HIS A 148 -24.78 15.63 -27.12
C HIS A 148 -25.09 15.13 -25.70
N LEU A 149 -24.14 15.28 -24.78
CA LEU A 149 -24.31 14.93 -23.36
C LEU A 149 -25.34 15.83 -22.69
N GLN A 150 -25.30 17.14 -22.95
CA GLN A 150 -26.32 18.10 -22.50
C GLN A 150 -27.71 17.71 -23.02
N ASN A 151 -27.82 17.31 -24.29
CA ASN A 151 -29.10 16.87 -24.87
C ASN A 151 -29.61 15.56 -24.25
N LEU A 152 -28.72 14.62 -23.90
CA LEU A 152 -29.07 13.38 -23.22
C LEU A 152 -29.68 13.64 -21.83
N MET A 153 -29.24 14.71 -21.17
CA MET A 153 -29.68 15.07 -19.81
C MET A 153 -30.90 15.98 -19.79
N LYS A 154 -31.23 16.62 -20.92
CA LYS A 154 -32.34 17.57 -21.02
C LYS A 154 -33.65 16.91 -20.57
N ASP A 155 -34.39 17.61 -19.71
CA ASP A 155 -35.69 17.19 -19.16
C ASP A 155 -35.63 15.92 -18.28
N ARG A 156 -34.47 15.60 -17.69
CA ARG A 156 -34.27 14.45 -16.79
C ARG A 156 -33.76 14.87 -15.40
N PRO A 157 -34.02 14.07 -14.34
CA PRO A 157 -33.58 14.37 -12.98
C PRO A 157 -32.12 13.98 -12.71
N PHE A 158 -31.24 14.10 -13.72
CA PHE A 158 -29.82 13.76 -13.63
C PHE A 158 -28.96 14.94 -14.02
N ASP A 159 -27.89 15.18 -13.26
CA ASP A 159 -26.91 16.21 -13.54
C ASP A 159 -25.48 15.64 -13.57
N ILE A 160 -24.56 16.35 -14.21
CA ILE A 160 -23.15 15.99 -14.29
C ILE A 160 -22.34 17.06 -13.54
N VAL A 161 -21.66 16.61 -12.50
CA VAL A 161 -20.86 17.45 -11.60
C VAL A 161 -19.40 17.02 -11.64
N ASN A 162 -18.50 17.90 -11.18
CA ASN A 162 -17.05 17.64 -11.13
C ASN A 162 -16.45 17.20 -12.48
N LEU A 163 -16.86 17.85 -13.58
CA LEU A 163 -16.36 17.50 -14.91
C LEU A 163 -14.95 18.09 -15.14
N HIS A 164 -14.00 17.20 -15.41
CA HIS A 164 -12.62 17.52 -15.73
C HIS A 164 -12.23 16.88 -17.07
N LEU A 165 -11.66 17.69 -17.98
CA LEU A 165 -11.08 17.21 -19.24
C LEU A 165 -9.55 17.31 -19.16
N HIS A 166 -8.90 16.17 -19.14
CA HIS A 166 -7.45 16.00 -19.11
C HIS A 166 -6.91 15.88 -20.53
N VAL A 167 -6.17 16.91 -20.98
CA VAL A 167 -5.56 16.96 -22.32
C VAL A 167 -4.04 17.09 -22.20
N PRO A 168 -3.26 16.44 -23.08
CA PRO A 168 -1.81 16.59 -23.08
C PRO A 168 -1.36 18.02 -23.41
N THR A 169 -1.97 18.63 -24.44
CA THR A 169 -1.78 20.04 -24.79
C THR A 169 -3.06 20.58 -25.45
N VAL A 170 -3.27 21.89 -25.40
CA VAL A 170 -4.43 22.56 -26.05
C VAL A 170 -4.39 22.38 -27.58
N LYS A 171 -3.21 22.42 -28.19
CA LYS A 171 -3.05 22.18 -29.65
C LYS A 171 -3.35 20.72 -30.00
N GLY A 172 -2.82 19.78 -29.23
CA GLY A 172 -3.05 18.35 -29.43
C GLY A 172 -4.54 17.97 -29.34
N LEU A 173 -5.31 18.63 -28.46
CA LEU A 173 -6.76 18.43 -28.39
C LEU A 173 -7.46 18.74 -29.73
N LEU A 174 -7.05 19.81 -30.42
CA LEU A 174 -7.60 20.19 -31.72
C LEU A 174 -7.10 19.30 -32.87
N GLU A 175 -5.97 18.65 -32.67
CA GLU A 175 -5.31 17.72 -33.63
C GLU A 175 -5.67 16.26 -33.35
N ASN A 176 -6.80 16.00 -32.69
CA ASN A 176 -7.32 14.66 -32.41
C ASN A 176 -6.42 13.77 -31.51
N THR A 177 -5.63 14.37 -30.62
CA THR A 177 -4.83 13.63 -29.64
C THR A 177 -5.74 12.99 -28.57
N PRO A 178 -5.47 11.75 -28.13
CA PRO A 178 -6.21 11.12 -27.04
C PRO A 178 -6.17 11.94 -25.75
N ALA A 179 -7.32 12.03 -25.09
CA ALA A 179 -7.52 12.70 -23.81
C ALA A 179 -8.42 11.83 -22.91
N TYR A 180 -8.58 12.26 -21.66
CA TYR A 180 -9.46 11.61 -20.68
C TYR A 180 -10.42 12.64 -20.11
N MET A 181 -11.67 12.25 -19.88
CA MET A 181 -12.65 13.06 -19.18
C MET A 181 -13.19 12.26 -18.00
N ASP A 182 -13.18 12.86 -16.81
CA ASP A 182 -13.86 12.34 -15.64
C ASP A 182 -14.94 13.31 -15.17
N PHE A 183 -16.02 12.74 -14.65
CA PHE A 183 -17.14 13.47 -14.12
C PHE A 183 -17.96 12.55 -13.21
N GLU A 184 -18.92 13.12 -12.49
CA GLU A 184 -19.81 12.38 -11.61
C GLU A 184 -21.26 12.65 -12.04
N VAL A 185 -22.02 11.59 -12.27
CA VAL A 185 -23.46 11.68 -12.52
C VAL A 185 -24.16 11.69 -11.18
N THR A 186 -25.06 12.63 -10.93
CA THR A 186 -25.87 12.71 -9.70
C THR A 186 -27.35 12.88 -10.03
N SER A 187 -28.25 12.34 -9.20
CA SER A 187 -29.67 12.66 -9.30
C SER A 187 -30.01 13.96 -8.55
N THR A 188 -30.82 14.83 -9.15
CA THR A 188 -31.33 16.06 -8.49
C THR A 188 -32.51 15.78 -7.57
N THR A 189 -33.16 14.61 -7.73
CA THR A 189 -34.30 14.14 -6.94
C THR A 189 -33.95 12.98 -6.00
N GLN A 190 -32.66 12.63 -5.90
CA GLN A 190 -32.14 11.47 -5.16
C GLN A 190 -32.65 10.11 -5.68
N GLU A 191 -32.96 10.03 -6.98
CA GLU A 191 -33.28 8.79 -7.68
C GLU A 191 -32.04 7.94 -7.99
N ASP A 192 -32.26 6.65 -8.24
CA ASP A 192 -31.25 5.69 -8.68
C ASP A 192 -30.75 6.03 -10.10
N VAL A 193 -29.47 6.40 -10.22
CA VAL A 193 -28.82 6.74 -11.50
C VAL A 193 -28.36 5.52 -12.29
N SER A 194 -28.49 4.29 -11.76
CA SER A 194 -27.98 3.07 -12.39
C SER A 194 -28.56 2.84 -13.79
N SER A 195 -29.85 3.15 -13.98
CA SER A 195 -30.53 3.08 -15.27
C SER A 195 -29.89 4.04 -16.29
N PHE A 196 -29.65 5.28 -15.87
CA PHE A 196 -29.02 6.31 -16.69
C PHE A 196 -27.55 5.98 -17.01
N ILE A 197 -26.81 5.36 -16.10
CA ILE A 197 -25.42 4.94 -16.35
C ILE A 197 -25.34 3.90 -17.47
N ASN A 198 -26.28 2.96 -17.55
CA ASN A 198 -26.35 1.99 -18.65
C ASN A 198 -26.61 2.66 -20.01
N GLU A 199 -27.50 3.67 -20.04
CA GLU A 199 -27.74 4.48 -21.23
C GLU A 199 -26.50 5.30 -21.61
N LEU A 200 -25.85 5.92 -20.62
CA LEU A 200 -24.64 6.71 -20.81
C LEU A 200 -23.48 5.86 -21.35
N ARG A 201 -23.31 4.63 -20.86
CA ARG A 201 -22.31 3.68 -21.40
C ARG A 201 -22.55 3.40 -22.88
N THR A 202 -23.81 3.19 -23.27
CA THR A 202 -24.20 3.02 -24.69
C THR A 202 -23.94 4.27 -25.52
N PHE A 203 -24.21 5.45 -24.96
CA PHE A 203 -23.95 6.73 -25.59
C PHE A 203 -22.46 7.00 -25.81
N VAL A 204 -21.60 6.69 -24.84
CA VAL A 204 -20.13 6.81 -24.93
C VAL A 204 -19.60 6.00 -26.11
N THR A 205 -20.01 4.72 -26.22
CA THR A 205 -19.59 3.86 -27.34
C THR A 205 -20.08 4.39 -28.69
N LYS A 206 -21.31 4.93 -28.78
CA LYS A 206 -21.83 5.54 -30.02
C LYS A 206 -21.04 6.77 -30.49
N ASN A 207 -20.39 7.48 -29.58
CA ASN A 207 -19.56 8.65 -29.90
C ASN A 207 -18.07 8.29 -30.07
N ASN A 208 -17.73 7.00 -30.31
CA ASN A 208 -16.36 6.51 -30.48
C ASN A 208 -15.43 6.80 -29.28
N LEU A 209 -16.00 6.85 -28.07
CA LEU A 209 -15.26 6.97 -26.82
C LEU A 209 -15.24 5.63 -26.08
N VAL A 210 -14.26 5.47 -25.20
CA VAL A 210 -14.05 4.25 -24.41
C VAL A 210 -14.41 4.53 -22.96
N TRP A 211 -15.24 3.67 -22.37
CA TRP A 211 -15.50 3.67 -20.94
C TRP A 211 -14.30 3.09 -20.19
N VAL A 212 -13.77 3.82 -19.21
CA VAL A 212 -12.64 3.36 -18.39
C VAL A 212 -13.20 2.94 -17.04
N GLU A 213 -13.22 1.64 -16.76
CA GLU A 213 -13.63 1.14 -15.45
C GLU A 213 -12.61 1.57 -14.39
N GLN A 214 -13.10 2.04 -13.23
CA GLN A 214 -12.24 2.28 -12.08
C GLN A 214 -11.88 0.91 -11.50
N GLY A 215 -10.60 0.53 -11.60
CA GLY A 215 -10.03 -0.57 -10.84
C GLY A 215 -9.82 -0.21 -9.38
#